data_AF-A0A1S3PVL3-F1
#
_entry.id   AF-A0A1S3PVL3-F1
#
_cell.length_a   1.000
_cell.length_b   1.000
_cell.length_c   1.000
_cell.angle_alpha   90.00
_cell.angle_beta   90.00
_cell.angle_gamma   90.00
#
_symmetry.space_group_name_H-M   'P 1'
#
loop_
_entity.id
_entity.type
_entity.pdbx_description
1 polymer ?
#
loop_
_entity_poly.entity_id
_entity_poly.type
_entity_poly.pdbx_seq_one_letter_code
_entity_poly.pdbx_strand_id
1 'polypeptide(L)'
;MAPPTGVDLRMGPVWLLLLLLTPLLSAQVSIVSELGTTAESEDPTSSVVSATGESGTPYSPDPSGSVTTPSEAPEEDWTPAEVFLYSGDYSVLEIVECDRAYSLTGQNGPLPQGFYGPLRQSMDALANMANFLNMIFQASDLRESSVREDMEWYHAMVRALLEADPLIRQALLTFDADPASTAPQLVLRASRNPAPPRYQNILLQDLSSQWESLHLPAPAPDDTWFSSFKFPASSNQPTSALSKRVLLNDLSTLDTPKWGQSDSYVTNRSGVRWANGPFLECEDGRFLPGWLLTLSTSFYGLKPDLSPEFRGVIRVDVNVQGFDVNQCDTGDAWFANTHQCNRTTMECEPITGQGFRLGQYCCRCKEGYYSPPMDEGGALNSSGAEGGGMCYPALPICLPCWPGCRRCEDGTPCWVEEDWFLRAGVLAVQGFFMLLVFISMLVAYQFRCSRRIRASGLLLLETILFGSLLLYFPVFILYFKPSTFRCILLRWVRLLGFAIVYGTVTLKIYRVLKVFLSRTAQRVPYMSSIHLLRLLGVMVVTVSWFLCAWTAGVLQNRDRNVPLLIISTTSDGQGFSLCDLDRWDYMMAVGLSCPLCILTGCCCCSSPIRMSLSL
;
A
#
# COMPACT_ATOMS: atom_id res chain seq x y z
N MET A 1 -79.36 -59.65 15.68
CA MET A 1 -79.26 -58.33 16.33
C MET A 1 -78.83 -57.31 15.28
N ALA A 2 -79.62 -56.25 15.06
CA ALA A 2 -79.26 -55.04 14.31
C ALA A 2 -79.22 -53.87 15.33
N PRO A 3 -78.77 -52.61 15.03
CA PRO A 3 -77.87 -51.99 14.01
C PRO A 3 -76.76 -51.11 14.73
N PRO A 4 -76.12 -50.01 14.21
CA PRO A 4 -76.11 -49.36 12.89
C PRO A 4 -74.71 -48.97 12.28
N THR A 5 -74.80 -48.17 11.21
CA THR A 5 -73.96 -47.82 10.04
C THR A 5 -73.09 -46.54 10.13
N GLY A 6 -72.12 -46.39 9.20
CA GLY A 6 -71.51 -45.12 8.68
C GLY A 6 -70.23 -44.67 9.41
N VAL A 7 -69.13 -44.21 8.79
CA VAL A 7 -68.96 -43.20 7.72
C VAL A 7 -67.60 -43.39 7.02
N ASP A 8 -67.57 -43.30 5.68
CA ASP A 8 -66.35 -43.17 4.86
C ASP A 8 -65.73 -41.76 5.00
N LEU A 9 -64.46 -41.68 5.42
CA LEU A 9 -63.65 -40.46 5.38
C LEU A 9 -62.63 -40.55 4.23
N ARG A 10 -63.02 -40.01 3.06
CA ARG A 10 -62.06 -39.67 2.00
C ARG A 10 -61.16 -38.51 2.48
N MET A 11 -59.91 -38.81 2.80
CA MET A 11 -58.85 -37.82 3.01
C MET A 11 -58.49 -37.14 1.68
N GLY A 12 -58.68 -35.82 1.62
CA GLY A 12 -58.41 -35.02 0.43
C GLY A 12 -56.96 -34.52 0.33
N PRO A 13 -56.50 -34.15 -0.88
CA PRO A 13 -55.12 -33.77 -1.21
C PRO A 13 -54.61 -32.47 -0.53
N VAL A 14 -55.48 -31.76 0.19
CA VAL A 14 -55.17 -30.49 0.87
C VAL A 14 -54.36 -30.72 2.16
N TRP A 15 -54.55 -31.87 2.83
CA TRP A 15 -53.88 -32.18 4.09
C TRP A 15 -52.41 -32.62 3.89
N LEU A 16 -52.10 -33.26 2.75
CA LEU A 16 -50.71 -33.56 2.37
C LEU A 16 -49.91 -32.29 2.02
N LEU A 17 -50.56 -31.26 1.46
CA LEU A 17 -49.89 -29.99 1.14
C LEU A 17 -49.45 -29.23 2.39
N LEU A 18 -50.22 -29.29 3.48
CA LEU A 18 -49.91 -28.62 4.75
C LEU A 18 -48.77 -29.29 5.54
N LEU A 19 -48.56 -30.60 5.37
CA LEU A 19 -47.46 -31.34 6.03
C LEU A 19 -46.10 -31.16 5.34
N LEU A 20 -46.09 -30.73 4.07
CA LEU A 20 -44.86 -30.46 3.29
C LEU A 20 -44.35 -29.01 3.42
N LEU A 21 -45.16 -28.09 3.95
CA LEU A 21 -44.84 -26.65 4.07
C LEU A 21 -44.16 -26.27 5.39
N THR A 22 -44.17 -27.15 6.39
CA THR A 22 -43.59 -26.90 7.72
C THR A 22 -42.07 -27.04 7.82
N PRO A 23 -41.35 -27.90 7.07
CA PRO A 23 -39.89 -27.99 7.19
C PRO A 23 -39.15 -26.88 6.42
N LEU A 24 -39.76 -26.29 5.38
CA LEU A 24 -39.15 -25.22 4.57
C LEU A 24 -39.02 -23.87 5.30
N LEU A 25 -39.84 -23.62 6.34
CA LEU A 25 -39.78 -22.38 7.11
C LEU A 25 -38.69 -22.39 8.21
N SER A 26 -38.23 -23.56 8.63
CA SER A 26 -37.20 -23.68 9.70
C SER A 26 -35.77 -23.57 9.18
N ALA A 27 -35.51 -23.94 7.91
CA ALA A 27 -34.18 -23.95 7.33
C ALA A 27 -33.62 -22.55 6.97
N GLN A 28 -34.48 -21.53 6.92
CA GLN A 28 -34.09 -20.16 6.54
C GLN A 28 -33.57 -19.31 7.72
N VAL A 29 -33.65 -19.81 8.95
CA VAL A 29 -33.36 -19.03 10.17
C VAL A 29 -31.95 -19.31 10.73
N SER A 30 -31.27 -20.38 10.31
CA SER A 30 -30.05 -20.83 10.99
C SER A 30 -28.71 -20.41 10.34
N ILE A 31 -28.71 -19.68 9.22
CA ILE A 31 -27.47 -19.38 8.46
C ILE A 31 -26.94 -17.94 8.70
N VAL A 32 -27.66 -17.09 9.43
CA VAL A 32 -27.38 -15.63 9.45
C VAL A 32 -26.85 -15.13 10.81
N SER A 33 -26.07 -15.94 11.54
CA SER A 33 -25.54 -15.52 12.86
C SER A 33 -24.01 -15.41 12.96
N GLU A 34 -23.25 -15.78 11.94
CA GLU A 34 -21.81 -15.53 11.94
C GLU A 34 -21.43 -14.89 10.62
N LEU A 35 -21.03 -13.62 10.68
CA LEU A 35 -19.91 -13.00 9.96
C LEU A 35 -20.19 -11.50 9.83
N GLY A 36 -20.13 -10.80 10.97
CA GLY A 36 -20.17 -9.35 11.01
C GLY A 36 -18.86 -8.84 11.56
N THR A 37 -17.94 -8.41 10.68
CA THR A 37 -16.96 -7.36 10.99
C THR A 37 -16.19 -6.93 9.73
N THR A 38 -15.87 -5.62 9.72
CA THR A 38 -14.94 -4.85 8.86
C THR A 38 -15.42 -4.43 7.46
N ALA A 39 -15.85 -3.17 7.39
CA ALA A 39 -15.93 -2.35 6.19
C ALA A 39 -15.04 -1.12 6.41
N GLU A 40 -14.10 -0.85 5.50
CA GLU A 40 -13.38 0.42 5.42
C GLU A 40 -13.53 0.99 4.01
N SER A 41 -13.80 2.29 3.95
CA SER A 41 -14.27 3.05 2.80
C SER A 41 -13.14 3.80 2.11
N GLU A 42 -13.14 3.86 0.78
CA GLU A 42 -12.55 4.98 0.05
C GLU A 42 -13.44 5.35 -1.16
N ASP A 43 -13.72 6.64 -1.27
CA ASP A 43 -14.48 7.28 -2.34
C ASP A 43 -13.52 8.09 -3.23
N PRO A 44 -13.77 8.22 -4.55
CA PRO A 44 -12.89 8.89 -5.48
C PRO A 44 -13.42 10.28 -5.88
N THR A 45 -12.55 11.23 -6.25
CA THR A 45 -12.92 12.19 -7.30
C THR A 45 -11.74 12.80 -8.05
N SER A 46 -11.93 12.81 -9.36
CA SER A 46 -11.17 13.43 -10.45
C SER A 46 -10.99 14.94 -10.37
N SER A 47 -9.92 15.45 -10.98
CA SER A 47 -10.01 16.68 -11.78
C SER A 47 -9.00 16.69 -12.93
N VAL A 48 -9.52 17.03 -14.11
CA VAL A 48 -8.86 17.12 -15.41
C VAL A 48 -8.49 18.59 -15.64
N VAL A 49 -7.24 18.88 -16.02
CA VAL A 49 -6.87 20.13 -16.71
C VAL A 49 -5.85 19.79 -17.81
N SER A 50 -6.24 20.13 -19.04
CA SER A 50 -5.43 20.03 -20.26
C SER A 50 -4.30 21.05 -20.29
N ALA A 51 -3.14 20.65 -20.79
CA ALA A 51 -2.19 21.55 -21.45
C ALA A 51 -1.51 20.82 -22.62
N THR A 52 -1.72 21.39 -23.80
CA THR A 52 -1.24 21.03 -25.12
C THR A 52 0.27 21.29 -25.25
N GLY A 53 1.01 20.41 -25.94
CA GLY A 53 2.40 20.64 -26.32
C GLY A 53 2.89 19.52 -27.23
N GLU A 54 3.06 19.84 -28.51
CA GLU A 54 3.25 18.91 -29.61
C GLU A 54 4.63 18.23 -29.68
N SER A 55 4.57 17.11 -30.41
CA SER A 55 5.56 16.15 -30.88
C SER A 55 6.91 16.67 -31.38
N GLY A 56 7.95 15.94 -31.01
CA GLY A 56 9.18 15.77 -31.80
C GLY A 56 9.61 14.30 -31.73
N THR A 57 9.45 13.58 -32.83
CA THR A 57 9.84 12.16 -33.00
C THR A 57 11.37 12.02 -33.15
N PRO A 58 12.00 10.98 -32.55
CA PRO A 58 13.42 10.71 -32.70
C PRO A 58 13.70 9.87 -33.96
N TYR A 59 14.69 10.31 -34.74
CA TYR A 59 15.26 9.56 -35.86
C TYR A 59 16.63 9.00 -35.44
N SER A 60 16.85 7.72 -35.73
CA SER A 60 18.13 6.99 -35.83
C SER A 60 17.90 5.97 -36.97
N PRO A 61 18.90 5.56 -37.79
CA PRO A 61 20.17 4.99 -37.31
C PRO A 61 21.44 5.11 -38.21
N ASP A 62 22.60 4.76 -37.60
CA ASP A 62 23.78 4.02 -38.12
C ASP A 62 24.68 4.57 -39.27
N PRO A 63 25.89 3.99 -39.52
CA PRO A 63 27.05 3.79 -38.63
C PRO A 63 28.39 4.17 -39.35
N SER A 64 29.54 3.93 -38.71
CA SER A 64 30.91 3.76 -39.28
C SER A 64 31.95 4.79 -38.83
N GLY A 65 33.02 4.29 -38.19
CA GLY A 65 34.23 5.03 -37.87
C GLY A 65 35.10 4.29 -36.86
N SER A 66 36.00 3.45 -37.35
CA SER A 66 36.92 2.58 -36.61
C SER A 66 38.17 3.28 -36.04
N VAL A 67 38.86 2.55 -35.14
CA VAL A 67 40.26 2.66 -34.65
C VAL A 67 40.45 3.74 -33.56
N THR A 68 41.00 3.51 -32.36
CA THR A 68 42.07 2.60 -31.90
C THR A 68 41.96 2.42 -30.38
N THR A 69 41.98 1.19 -29.86
CA THR A 69 42.09 0.87 -28.42
C THR A 69 43.57 0.76 -28.02
N PRO A 70 44.07 1.44 -26.98
CA PRO A 70 45.36 1.14 -26.39
C PRO A 70 45.22 0.08 -25.28
N SER A 71 45.85 -1.08 -25.52
CA SER A 71 46.42 -2.06 -24.57
C SER A 71 45.67 -2.32 -23.26
N GLU A 72 44.95 -3.45 -23.22
CA GLU A 72 44.45 -4.09 -21.99
C GLU A 72 45.61 -4.46 -21.04
N ALA A 73 45.47 -4.06 -19.78
CA ALA A 73 46.20 -4.59 -18.63
C ALA A 73 45.80 -6.05 -18.37
N PRO A 74 46.62 -6.87 -17.68
CA PRO A 74 46.25 -8.26 -17.38
C PRO A 74 44.90 -8.33 -16.66
N GLU A 75 44.01 -9.20 -17.15
CA GLU A 75 42.71 -9.49 -16.53
C GLU A 75 42.94 -10.13 -15.15
N GLU A 76 42.89 -9.31 -14.10
CA GLU A 76 42.86 -9.78 -12.72
C GLU A 76 41.46 -10.31 -12.40
N ASP A 77 41.40 -11.45 -11.70
CA ASP A 77 40.14 -12.11 -11.34
C ASP A 77 39.54 -11.45 -10.08
N TRP A 78 38.62 -10.51 -10.30
CA TRP A 78 37.92 -9.76 -9.24
C TRP A 78 36.70 -10.47 -8.67
N THR A 79 36.41 -11.69 -9.12
CA THR A 79 35.24 -12.47 -8.69
C THR A 79 35.06 -12.57 -7.16
N PRO A 80 36.11 -12.67 -6.32
CA PRO A 80 35.93 -12.77 -4.87
C PRO A 80 35.38 -11.48 -4.24
N ALA A 81 35.81 -10.32 -4.74
CA ALA A 81 35.32 -9.02 -4.29
C ALA A 81 33.86 -8.80 -4.71
N GLU A 82 33.49 -9.26 -5.90
CA GLU A 82 32.10 -9.24 -6.38
C GLU A 82 31.22 -10.21 -5.56
N VAL A 83 31.69 -11.42 -5.28
CA VAL A 83 30.97 -12.37 -4.42
C VAL A 83 30.78 -11.80 -3.01
N PHE A 84 31.79 -11.12 -2.46
CA PHE A 84 31.68 -10.41 -1.19
C PHE A 84 30.64 -9.28 -1.23
N LEU A 85 30.50 -8.57 -2.36
CA LEU A 85 29.49 -7.53 -2.53
C LEU A 85 28.04 -8.06 -2.40
N TYR A 86 27.78 -9.30 -2.81
CA TYR A 86 26.44 -9.90 -2.71
C TYR A 86 26.24 -10.71 -1.42
N SER A 87 27.24 -11.48 -0.99
CA SER A 87 27.16 -12.35 0.20
C SER A 87 27.45 -11.61 1.51
N GLY A 88 28.39 -10.67 1.45
CA GLY A 88 29.05 -10.04 2.59
C GLY A 88 29.67 -11.00 3.60
N ASP A 89 30.07 -12.19 3.15
CA ASP A 89 30.80 -13.16 3.96
C ASP A 89 32.31 -12.86 3.91
N TYR A 90 32.88 -12.48 5.05
CA TYR A 90 34.29 -12.09 5.15
C TYR A 90 35.25 -13.25 4.85
N SER A 91 34.81 -14.50 5.00
CA SER A 91 35.66 -15.68 4.74
C SER A 91 36.10 -15.80 3.29
N VAL A 92 35.30 -15.27 2.34
CA VAL A 92 35.62 -15.23 0.91
C VAL A 92 36.86 -14.36 0.63
N LEU A 93 37.08 -13.32 1.45
CA LEU A 93 38.20 -12.39 1.29
C LEU A 93 39.52 -12.93 1.86
N GLU A 94 39.48 -13.84 2.84
CA GLU A 94 40.70 -14.40 3.47
C GLU A 94 41.44 -15.40 2.57
N ILE A 95 40.76 -15.98 1.58
CA ILE A 95 41.27 -17.09 0.76
C ILE A 95 42.13 -16.58 -0.41
N VAL A 96 42.05 -15.29 -0.74
CA VAL A 96 42.56 -14.72 -2.00
C VAL A 96 43.71 -13.76 -1.75
N GLU A 97 44.79 -13.91 -2.52
CA GLU A 97 45.89 -12.97 -2.54
C GLU A 97 45.55 -11.78 -3.46
N CYS A 98 45.71 -10.56 -2.96
CA CYS A 98 45.48 -9.33 -3.72
C CYS A 98 46.79 -8.58 -3.97
N ASP A 99 46.97 -8.07 -5.18
CA ASP A 99 48.12 -7.22 -5.51
C ASP A 99 47.79 -5.73 -5.33
N ARG A 100 46.51 -5.36 -5.41
CA ARG A 100 46.03 -3.97 -5.30
C ARG A 100 44.61 -3.86 -4.75
N ALA A 101 44.24 -2.65 -4.34
CA ALA A 101 42.89 -2.34 -3.89
C ALA A 101 41.86 -2.45 -5.02
N TYR A 102 40.66 -2.96 -4.71
CA TYR A 102 39.56 -3.09 -5.68
C TYR A 102 38.58 -1.94 -5.52
N SER A 103 38.34 -1.17 -6.58
CA SER A 103 37.31 -0.14 -6.59
C SER A 103 36.09 -0.60 -7.40
N LEU A 104 34.88 -0.32 -6.89
CA LEU A 104 33.68 -0.50 -7.69
C LEU A 104 33.74 0.42 -8.90
N THR A 105 33.33 -0.10 -10.06
CA THR A 105 33.22 0.69 -11.29
C THR A 105 32.45 1.98 -11.02
N GLY A 106 32.97 3.11 -11.52
CA GLY A 106 32.48 4.44 -11.18
C GLY A 106 30.96 4.54 -11.24
N GLN A 107 30.36 4.82 -10.07
CA GLN A 107 28.93 4.97 -9.90
C GLN A 107 28.52 6.37 -10.36
N ASN A 108 27.72 6.42 -11.42
CA ASN A 108 27.21 7.68 -11.92
C ASN A 108 26.16 8.25 -10.94
N GLY A 109 26.25 9.55 -10.67
CA GLY A 109 25.24 10.31 -9.92
C GLY A 109 25.53 10.51 -8.42
N PRO A 110 24.56 11.06 -7.67
CA PRO A 110 24.75 11.43 -6.27
C PRO A 110 24.79 10.22 -5.32
N LEU A 111 25.35 10.43 -4.12
CA LEU A 111 25.28 9.46 -3.03
C LEU A 111 23.82 9.08 -2.71
N PRO A 112 23.53 7.82 -2.34
CA PRO A 112 22.20 7.42 -1.90
C PRO A 112 21.72 8.21 -0.69
N GLN A 113 20.41 8.46 -0.58
CA GLN A 113 19.86 9.30 0.50
C GLN A 113 20.23 8.78 1.91
N GLY A 114 20.30 7.46 2.08
CA GLY A 114 20.69 6.82 3.34
C GLY A 114 22.12 7.12 3.80
N PHE A 115 23.00 7.61 2.92
CA PHE A 115 24.41 7.85 3.24
C PHE A 115 24.64 9.23 3.87
N TYR A 116 23.84 10.24 3.52
CA TYR A 116 24.03 11.61 4.01
C TYR A 116 23.86 11.75 5.52
N GLY A 117 23.00 10.94 6.15
CA GLY A 117 22.76 10.98 7.59
C GLY A 117 24.00 10.57 8.39
N PRO A 118 24.49 9.32 8.24
CA PRO A 118 25.65 8.85 8.98
C PRO A 118 26.96 9.54 8.59
N LEU A 119 27.17 9.87 7.30
CA LEU A 119 28.40 10.55 6.84
C LEU A 119 28.48 12.02 7.27
N ARG A 120 27.40 12.59 7.83
CA ARG A 120 27.35 14.01 8.19
C ARG A 120 28.48 14.43 9.13
N GLN A 121 28.78 13.60 10.14
CA GLN A 121 29.82 13.90 11.13
C GLN A 121 31.22 13.90 10.48
N SER A 122 31.54 12.86 9.71
CA SER A 122 32.76 12.78 8.91
C SER A 122 32.93 13.98 7.97
N MET A 123 31.88 14.39 7.25
CA MET A 123 31.95 15.53 6.33
C MET A 123 32.08 16.88 7.06
N ASP A 124 31.39 17.05 8.19
CA ASP A 124 31.51 18.26 9.02
C ASP A 124 32.93 18.36 9.64
N ALA A 125 33.51 17.24 10.07
CA ALA A 125 34.88 17.18 10.59
C ALA A 125 35.92 17.56 9.53
N LEU A 126 35.79 17.02 8.31
CA LEU A 126 36.62 17.40 7.15
C LEU A 126 36.54 18.90 6.87
N ALA A 127 35.32 19.45 6.77
CA ALA A 127 35.11 20.86 6.46
C ALA A 127 35.70 21.77 7.56
N ASN A 128 35.51 21.41 8.83
CA ASN A 128 36.07 22.16 9.96
C ASN A 128 37.61 22.12 9.95
N MET A 129 38.21 20.97 9.64
CA MET A 129 39.66 20.85 9.54
C MET A 129 40.24 21.68 8.40
N ALA A 130 39.59 21.64 7.23
CA ALA A 130 39.97 22.46 6.09
C ALA A 130 39.85 23.95 6.42
N ASN A 131 38.81 24.35 7.16
CA ASN A 131 38.65 25.73 7.63
C ASN A 131 39.73 26.15 8.62
N PHE A 132 40.14 25.25 9.51
CA PHE A 132 41.27 25.51 10.42
C PHE A 132 42.57 25.76 9.64
N LEU A 133 42.86 24.93 8.64
CA LEU A 133 44.02 25.12 7.76
C LEU A 133 43.91 26.38 6.90
N ASN A 134 42.72 26.67 6.35
CA ASN A 134 42.44 27.92 5.66
C ASN A 134 42.79 29.11 6.55
N MET A 135 42.36 29.12 7.82
CA MET A 135 42.68 30.23 8.73
C MET A 135 44.17 30.35 9.02
N ILE A 136 44.91 29.23 9.10
CA ILE A 136 46.37 29.25 9.29
C ILE A 136 47.07 29.84 8.07
N PHE A 137 46.79 29.31 6.87
CA PHE A 137 47.50 29.69 5.65
C PHE A 137 47.03 31.01 5.04
N GLN A 138 45.83 31.50 5.37
CA GLN A 138 45.36 32.83 4.98
C GLN A 138 45.85 33.93 5.95
N ALA A 139 46.23 33.59 7.19
CA ALA A 139 46.66 34.57 8.19
C ALA A 139 48.19 34.77 8.28
N SER A 140 48.99 33.83 7.77
CA SER A 140 50.46 33.88 7.89
C SER A 140 51.19 33.57 6.58
N ASP A 141 51.87 34.57 6.03
CA ASP A 141 52.74 34.44 4.85
C ASP A 141 54.04 33.65 5.14
N LEU A 142 54.40 33.46 6.43
CA LEU A 142 55.71 32.94 6.86
C LEU A 142 55.74 31.43 7.17
N ARG A 143 54.61 30.72 7.17
CA ARG A 143 54.53 29.30 7.59
C ARG A 143 54.67 28.29 6.45
N GLU A 144 54.84 28.76 5.21
CA GLU A 144 55.02 27.89 4.05
C GLU A 144 56.42 27.26 4.00
N SER A 145 57.42 27.88 4.64
CA SER A 145 58.80 27.36 4.71
C SER A 145 59.05 26.40 5.87
N SER A 146 58.20 26.39 6.91
CA SER A 146 58.36 25.56 8.13
C SER A 146 57.54 24.28 8.14
N VAL A 147 56.86 23.91 7.04
CA VAL A 147 55.91 22.78 7.02
C VAL A 147 56.54 21.46 7.47
N ARG A 148 57.83 21.25 7.16
CA ARG A 148 58.57 20.06 7.59
C ARG A 148 59.00 20.11 9.05
N GLU A 149 59.21 21.30 9.60
CA GLU A 149 59.54 21.54 11.01
C GLU A 149 58.30 21.39 11.89
N ASP A 150 57.13 21.75 11.36
CA ASP A 150 55.82 21.66 12.02
C ASP A 150 55.11 20.30 11.81
N MET A 151 55.83 19.29 11.30
CA MET A 151 55.27 17.97 10.97
C MET A 151 54.46 17.33 12.12
N GLU A 152 54.94 17.48 13.36
CA GLU A 152 54.29 16.93 14.55
C GLU A 152 52.89 17.52 14.79
N TRP A 153 52.70 18.82 14.48
CA TRP A 153 51.39 19.47 14.58
C TRP A 153 50.41 18.91 13.55
N TYR A 154 50.89 18.66 12.34
CA TYR A 154 50.09 18.06 11.28
C TYR A 154 49.77 16.58 11.57
N HIS A 155 50.69 15.83 12.17
CA HIS A 155 50.40 14.48 12.66
C HIS A 155 49.32 14.45 13.74
N ALA A 156 49.40 15.37 14.72
CA ALA A 156 48.37 15.51 15.75
C ALA A 156 47.01 15.88 15.13
N MET A 157 47.01 16.70 14.08
CA MET A 157 45.82 17.10 13.36
C MET A 157 45.17 15.92 12.60
N VAL A 158 45.94 15.16 11.81
CA VAL A 158 45.41 13.98 11.09
C VAL A 158 44.92 12.91 12.07
N ARG A 159 45.60 12.75 13.21
CA ARG A 159 45.13 11.90 14.32
C ARG A 159 43.79 12.38 14.87
N ALA A 160 43.63 13.67 15.14
CA ALA A 160 42.38 14.22 15.66
C ALA A 160 41.22 14.04 14.66
N LEU A 161 41.50 14.14 13.36
CA LEU A 161 40.52 13.86 12.32
C LEU A 161 40.08 12.39 12.31
N LEU A 162 41.02 11.46 12.46
CA LEU A 162 40.73 10.03 12.56
C LEU A 162 39.88 9.69 13.79
N GLU A 163 40.12 10.37 14.91
CA GLU A 163 39.40 10.19 16.18
C GLU A 163 38.03 10.90 16.19
N ALA A 164 37.75 11.80 15.24
CA ALA A 164 36.52 12.59 15.19
C ALA A 164 35.25 11.75 14.94
N ASP A 165 35.36 10.66 14.18
CA ASP A 165 34.25 9.78 13.84
C ASP A 165 34.74 8.31 13.85
N PRO A 166 34.06 7.38 14.55
CA PRO A 166 34.42 5.96 14.58
C PRO A 166 34.34 5.28 13.21
N LEU A 167 33.60 5.84 12.25
CA LEU A 167 33.51 5.32 10.89
C LEU A 167 34.81 5.56 10.09
N ILE A 168 35.62 6.55 10.46
CA ILE A 168 36.86 6.86 9.75
C ILE A 168 37.91 5.79 10.09
N ARG A 169 38.33 5.04 9.07
CA ARG A 169 39.40 4.02 9.19
C ARG A 169 40.78 4.63 8.99
N GLN A 170 40.87 5.58 8.07
CA GLN A 170 42.11 6.30 7.77
C GLN A 170 41.85 7.76 7.40
N ALA A 171 42.82 8.59 7.74
CA ALA A 171 42.87 10.00 7.40
C ALA A 171 44.21 10.31 6.72
N LEU A 172 44.17 11.12 5.67
CA LEU A 172 45.31 11.54 4.88
C LEU A 172 45.32 13.06 4.77
N LEU A 173 46.49 13.66 4.97
CA LEU A 173 46.73 15.08 4.68
C LEU A 173 47.82 15.15 3.62
N THR A 174 47.50 15.82 2.51
CA THR A 174 48.51 16.21 1.53
C THR A 174 48.68 17.72 1.54
N PHE A 175 49.94 18.13 1.52
CA PHE A 175 50.34 19.52 1.41
C PHE A 175 51.17 19.72 0.15
N ASP A 176 50.94 20.85 -0.50
CA ASP A 176 51.52 21.18 -1.79
C ASP A 176 51.80 22.68 -1.86
N ALA A 177 53.08 23.04 -1.75
CA ALA A 177 53.52 24.43 -1.80
C ALA A 177 53.71 24.94 -3.24
N ASP A 178 53.93 24.05 -4.22
CA ASP A 178 54.39 24.43 -5.55
C ASP A 178 53.29 24.26 -6.61
N PRO A 179 52.80 25.36 -7.22
CA PRO A 179 51.78 25.28 -8.27
C PRO A 179 52.22 24.49 -9.51
N ALA A 180 53.52 24.31 -9.74
CA ALA A 180 54.06 23.59 -10.91
C ALA A 180 54.37 22.11 -10.65
N SER A 181 54.46 21.67 -9.38
CA SER A 181 54.76 20.28 -9.05
C SER A 181 53.58 19.35 -9.38
N THR A 182 53.82 18.09 -9.75
CA THR A 182 52.75 17.08 -9.86
C THR A 182 52.62 16.23 -8.59
N ALA A 183 53.64 16.24 -7.73
CA ALA A 183 53.67 15.50 -6.47
C ALA A 183 53.58 16.46 -5.27
N PRO A 184 52.85 16.07 -4.20
CA PRO A 184 52.77 16.85 -2.96
C PRO A 184 54.12 16.88 -2.23
N GLN A 185 54.35 17.94 -1.47
CA GLN A 185 55.55 18.14 -0.65
C GLN A 185 55.52 17.31 0.65
N LEU A 186 54.33 17.12 1.23
CA LEU A 186 54.13 16.34 2.46
C LEU A 186 52.88 15.48 2.35
N VAL A 187 52.97 14.22 2.73
CA VAL A 187 51.85 13.28 2.78
C VAL A 187 51.86 12.56 4.13
N LEU A 188 50.90 12.88 4.98
CA LEU A 188 50.75 12.25 6.30
C LEU A 188 49.53 11.34 6.32
N ARG A 189 49.69 10.13 6.86
CA ARG A 189 48.61 9.15 7.08
C ARG A 189 48.43 8.87 8.57
N ALA A 190 47.19 8.84 9.01
CA ALA A 190 46.80 8.18 10.25
C ALA A 190 45.85 7.04 9.92
N SER A 191 46.12 5.84 10.39
CA SER A 191 45.24 4.67 10.22
C SER A 191 44.98 3.97 11.56
N ARG A 192 43.81 3.36 11.68
CA ARG A 192 43.49 2.44 12.79
C ARG A 192 44.03 1.06 12.43
N ASN A 193 44.91 0.51 13.26
CA ASN A 193 45.42 -0.84 13.04
C ASN A 193 44.26 -1.88 13.18
N PRO A 194 44.04 -2.77 12.20
CA PRO A 194 43.00 -3.80 12.28
C PRO A 194 43.34 -4.93 13.26
N ALA A 195 44.60 -5.11 13.68
CA ALA A 195 45.02 -6.25 14.50
C ALA A 195 44.76 -6.07 16.02
N PRO A 196 44.24 -7.09 16.74
CA PRO A 196 44.15 -7.08 18.20
C PRO A 196 45.56 -7.20 18.83
N PRO A 197 45.84 -6.59 20.02
CA PRO A 197 44.95 -6.60 21.17
C PRO A 197 44.72 -5.24 21.90
N ARG A 198 43.51 -5.09 22.45
CA ARG A 198 43.05 -4.21 23.56
C ARG A 198 43.30 -2.69 23.51
N TYR A 199 44.13 -2.17 22.62
CA TYR A 199 44.28 -0.74 22.37
C TYR A 199 44.20 -0.48 20.86
N GLN A 200 43.29 0.41 20.44
CA GLN A 200 43.30 0.94 19.08
C GLN A 200 44.57 1.78 18.91
N ASN A 201 45.65 1.14 18.46
CA ASN A 201 46.87 1.86 18.16
C ASN A 201 46.66 2.60 16.85
N ILE A 202 46.71 3.93 16.92
CA ILE A 202 46.71 4.80 15.74
C ILE A 202 48.13 4.81 15.20
N LEU A 203 48.29 4.35 13.97
CA LEU A 203 49.56 4.36 13.26
C LEU A 203 49.68 5.67 12.48
N LEU A 204 50.75 6.43 12.75
CA LEU A 204 51.09 7.66 12.04
C LEU A 204 52.25 7.37 11.11
N GLN A 205 52.09 7.69 9.82
CA GLN A 205 53.09 7.42 8.78
C GLN A 205 53.33 8.68 7.93
N ASP A 206 54.58 8.89 7.53
CA ASP A 206 54.97 9.85 6.49
C ASP A 206 55.14 9.07 5.18
N LEU A 207 54.27 9.36 4.21
CA LEU A 207 54.24 8.72 2.89
C LEU A 207 54.81 9.62 1.79
N SER A 208 55.42 10.76 2.14
CA SER A 208 55.95 11.72 1.17
C SER A 208 56.95 11.08 0.19
N SER A 209 57.79 10.17 0.69
CA SER A 209 58.79 9.46 -0.14
C SER A 209 58.21 8.31 -0.96
N GLN A 210 56.99 7.89 -0.66
CA GLN A 210 56.30 6.73 -1.26
C GLN A 210 55.14 7.15 -2.17
N TRP A 211 54.98 8.45 -2.44
CA TRP A 211 53.88 9.00 -3.23
C TRP A 211 53.70 8.27 -4.57
N GLU A 212 54.76 8.09 -5.34
CA GLU A 212 54.69 7.40 -6.65
C GLU A 212 54.26 5.93 -6.53
N SER A 213 54.57 5.28 -5.40
CA SER A 213 54.16 3.88 -5.13
C SER A 213 52.75 3.73 -4.57
N LEU A 214 52.12 4.82 -4.11
CA LEU A 214 50.69 4.81 -3.73
C LEU A 214 49.75 4.71 -4.95
N HIS A 215 50.29 4.90 -6.15
CA HIS A 215 49.54 5.05 -7.41
C HIS A 215 49.90 4.00 -8.47
N LEU A 216 50.11 2.74 -8.04
CA LEU A 216 50.31 1.59 -8.95
C LEU A 216 49.06 1.38 -9.87
N PRO A 217 49.22 0.88 -11.11
CA PRO A 217 48.38 1.26 -12.25
C PRO A 217 46.91 0.84 -12.16
N ALA A 218 46.09 1.56 -12.93
CA ALA A 218 44.64 1.63 -12.84
C ALA A 218 43.89 0.27 -12.88
N PRO A 219 42.78 0.14 -12.12
CA PRO A 219 42.16 1.18 -11.29
C PRO A 219 42.48 0.99 -9.79
N ALA A 220 43.68 1.38 -9.36
CA ALA A 220 43.91 1.77 -7.96
C ALA A 220 43.00 2.98 -7.60
N PRO A 221 42.63 3.19 -6.32
CA PRO A 221 41.73 4.26 -5.89
C PRO A 221 42.30 5.63 -6.28
N ASP A 222 41.82 6.05 -7.44
CA ASP A 222 42.19 7.14 -8.32
C ASP A 222 43.17 8.19 -7.79
N ASP A 223 44.22 8.47 -8.56
CA ASP A 223 44.94 9.76 -8.54
C ASP A 223 44.02 10.99 -8.70
N THR A 224 42.75 10.79 -9.06
CA THR A 224 41.76 11.83 -9.30
C THR A 224 41.47 12.65 -8.06
N TRP A 225 41.51 12.13 -6.83
CA TRP A 225 41.13 12.94 -5.67
C TRP A 225 42.09 14.12 -5.48
N PHE A 226 43.41 13.94 -5.59
CA PHE A 226 44.36 15.05 -5.45
C PHE A 226 44.43 15.88 -6.74
N SER A 227 44.58 15.22 -7.88
CA SER A 227 44.73 15.89 -9.18
C SER A 227 43.48 16.66 -9.61
N SER A 228 42.26 16.22 -9.26
CA SER A 228 41.01 16.94 -9.57
C SER A 228 40.86 18.24 -8.80
N PHE A 229 41.36 18.31 -7.56
CA PHE A 229 41.36 19.56 -6.80
C PHE A 229 42.48 20.50 -7.23
N LYS A 230 43.66 19.97 -7.60
CA LYS A 230 44.80 20.78 -8.05
C LYS A 230 44.62 21.30 -9.48
N PHE A 231 44.20 20.44 -10.41
CA PHE A 231 44.03 20.73 -11.83
C PHE A 231 42.55 20.53 -12.25
N PRO A 232 41.64 21.44 -11.88
CA PRO A 232 40.23 21.31 -12.23
C PRO A 232 40.04 21.35 -13.75
N ALA A 233 39.36 20.34 -14.31
CA ALA A 233 39.13 20.20 -15.75
C ALA A 233 38.22 21.29 -16.36
N SER A 234 37.55 22.11 -15.54
CA SER A 234 36.77 23.27 -16.01
C SER A 234 36.97 24.51 -15.12
N SER A 235 37.14 25.68 -15.75
CA SER A 235 37.41 26.96 -15.07
C SER A 235 36.24 27.51 -14.22
N ASN A 236 35.05 26.90 -14.32
CA ASN A 236 33.85 27.29 -13.57
C ASN A 236 33.67 26.54 -12.23
N GLN A 237 34.54 25.57 -11.91
CA GLN A 237 34.37 24.69 -10.75
C GLN A 237 35.18 25.00 -9.46
N PRO A 238 36.22 25.86 -9.41
CA PRO A 238 37.08 25.91 -8.23
C PRO A 238 36.53 26.73 -7.05
N THR A 239 35.48 27.54 -7.25
CA THR A 239 35.05 28.56 -6.28
C THR A 239 33.63 28.39 -5.72
N SER A 240 32.82 27.45 -6.23
CA SER A 240 31.44 27.27 -5.75
C SER A 240 31.34 26.67 -4.33
N ALA A 241 32.42 26.10 -3.81
CA ALA A 241 32.51 25.52 -2.47
C ALA A 241 33.10 26.48 -1.41
N LEU A 242 33.85 27.49 -1.85
CA LEU A 242 34.50 28.47 -0.98
C LEU A 242 33.57 29.67 -0.81
N SER A 243 33.00 29.81 0.38
CA SER A 243 32.24 30.99 0.75
C SER A 243 33.19 32.05 1.31
N LYS A 244 33.12 33.25 0.74
CA LYS A 244 33.80 34.44 1.25
C LYS A 244 33.05 34.92 2.50
N ARG A 245 33.69 34.91 3.66
CA ARG A 245 33.11 35.37 4.93
C ARG A 245 33.99 36.45 5.55
N VAL A 246 33.36 37.55 5.94
CA VAL A 246 34.01 38.60 6.74
C VAL A 246 34.00 38.14 8.19
N LEU A 247 35.17 37.85 8.75
CA LEU A 247 35.30 37.58 10.17
C LEU A 247 35.44 38.91 10.92
N LEU A 248 34.37 39.33 11.60
CA LEU A 248 34.39 40.48 12.50
C LEU A 248 34.94 40.03 13.86
N ASN A 249 36.13 40.51 14.23
CA ASN A 249 36.66 40.32 15.58
C ASN A 249 36.57 41.63 16.38
N ASP A 250 36.29 41.54 17.69
CA ASP A 250 36.15 42.70 18.57
C ASP A 250 37.54 43.31 18.86
N LEU A 251 37.75 44.53 18.37
CA LEU A 251 39.05 45.21 18.26
C LEU A 251 39.57 45.81 19.57
N SER A 252 38.91 45.57 20.71
CA SER A 252 39.27 46.18 22.00
C SER A 252 40.48 45.54 22.70
N THR A 253 40.96 44.38 22.22
CA THR A 253 42.12 43.67 22.78
C THR A 253 43.22 43.50 21.72
N LEU A 254 44.07 44.51 21.61
CA LEU A 254 45.25 44.50 20.75
C LEU A 254 46.33 43.59 21.38
N ASP A 255 46.43 42.35 20.89
CA ASP A 255 47.70 41.66 20.59
C ASP A 255 47.42 40.40 19.77
N THR A 256 47.51 40.55 18.44
CA THR A 256 47.36 39.55 17.35
C THR A 256 45.97 38.92 17.09
N PRO A 257 45.61 38.61 15.83
CA PRO A 257 46.34 38.79 14.56
C PRO A 257 45.72 39.88 13.65
N LYS A 258 46.40 40.17 12.54
CA LYS A 258 46.11 41.24 11.55
C LYS A 258 44.81 41.02 10.75
N TRP A 259 43.64 40.89 11.37
CA TRP A 259 42.36 40.89 10.64
C TRP A 259 41.87 42.31 10.37
N GLY A 260 42.69 43.11 9.70
CA GLY A 260 42.26 44.39 9.16
C GLY A 260 41.37 44.15 7.94
N GLN A 261 40.06 44.02 8.12
CA GLN A 261 39.08 43.95 7.02
C GLN A 261 39.43 42.94 5.91
N SER A 262 39.99 41.78 6.26
CA SER A 262 40.33 40.74 5.29
C SER A 262 39.17 39.77 5.11
N ASP A 263 38.75 39.58 3.87
CA ASP A 263 37.79 38.55 3.51
C ASP A 263 38.44 37.16 3.63
N SER A 264 37.93 36.30 4.51
CA SER A 264 38.44 34.92 4.66
C SER A 264 37.60 33.95 3.84
N TYR A 265 38.26 32.97 3.23
CA TYR A 265 37.59 31.93 2.44
C TYR A 265 37.40 30.68 3.29
N VAL A 266 36.14 30.24 3.41
CA VAL A 266 35.71 29.13 4.26
C VAL A 266 34.93 28.13 3.41
N THR A 267 35.24 26.84 3.56
CA THR A 267 34.50 25.75 2.94
C THR A 267 33.36 25.26 3.83
N ASN A 268 32.29 24.78 3.22
CA ASN A 268 31.16 24.16 3.93
C ASN A 268 31.11 22.67 3.61
N ARG A 269 30.25 21.90 4.29
CA ARG A 269 30.01 20.47 4.02
C ARG A 269 29.70 20.20 2.55
N SER A 270 29.00 21.11 1.87
CA SER A 270 28.70 21.00 0.43
C SER A 270 29.94 21.05 -0.48
N GLY A 271 31.09 21.49 0.05
CA GLY A 271 32.38 21.48 -0.61
C GLY A 271 33.15 20.17 -0.49
N VAL A 272 32.67 19.22 0.32
CA VAL A 272 33.26 17.88 0.43
C VAL A 272 32.86 17.04 -0.79
N ARG A 273 33.85 16.42 -1.43
CA ARG A 273 33.67 15.51 -2.56
C ARG A 273 33.85 14.07 -2.10
N TRP A 274 33.16 13.17 -2.76
CA TRP A 274 33.29 11.72 -2.56
C TRP A 274 33.87 11.08 -3.83
N ALA A 275 34.56 9.95 -3.66
CA ALA A 275 35.05 9.17 -4.80
C ALA A 275 33.91 8.55 -5.62
N ASN A 276 34.23 8.15 -6.85
CA ASN A 276 33.27 7.59 -7.80
C ASN A 276 32.60 6.29 -7.32
N GLY A 277 33.18 5.59 -6.35
CA GLY A 277 32.57 4.42 -5.74
C GLY A 277 33.35 3.97 -4.49
N PRO A 278 32.75 3.10 -3.67
CA PRO A 278 33.47 2.46 -2.58
C PRO A 278 34.52 1.46 -3.07
N PHE A 279 35.54 1.21 -2.25
CA PHE A 279 36.65 0.32 -2.57
C PHE A 279 36.98 -0.62 -1.40
N LEU A 280 37.62 -1.75 -1.70
CA LEU A 280 38.22 -2.68 -0.75
C LEU A 280 39.73 -2.44 -0.71
N GLU A 281 40.24 -2.27 0.49
CA GLU A 281 41.66 -2.06 0.74
C GLU A 281 42.41 -3.39 0.72
N CYS A 282 43.56 -3.41 0.06
CA CYS A 282 44.48 -4.55 0.01
C CYS A 282 45.71 -4.21 0.85
N GLU A 283 45.98 -4.98 1.90
CA GLU A 283 47.12 -4.82 2.80
C GLU A 283 47.85 -6.16 2.95
N ASP A 284 49.18 -6.16 2.79
CA ASP A 284 50.03 -7.37 2.87
C ASP A 284 49.53 -8.55 2.04
N GLY A 285 49.00 -8.27 0.84
CA GLY A 285 48.49 -9.30 -0.06
C GLY A 285 47.10 -9.81 0.28
N ARG A 286 46.35 -9.19 1.20
CA ARG A 286 44.99 -9.63 1.59
C ARG A 286 43.99 -8.48 1.62
N PHE A 287 42.75 -8.77 1.23
CA PHE A 287 41.67 -7.79 1.33
C PHE A 287 41.22 -7.62 2.77
N LEU A 288 41.12 -6.37 3.22
CA LEU A 288 40.56 -6.04 4.52
C LEU A 288 39.02 -6.10 4.48
N PRO A 289 38.37 -6.65 5.52
CA PRO A 289 36.93 -6.72 5.57
C PRO A 289 36.30 -5.32 5.67
N GLY A 290 35.39 -5.02 4.74
CA GLY A 290 34.54 -3.83 4.78
C GLY A 290 34.87 -2.80 3.70
N TRP A 291 33.81 -2.37 3.01
CA TRP A 291 33.86 -1.33 1.98
C TRP A 291 34.18 0.04 2.55
N LEU A 292 35.09 0.76 1.91
CA LEU A 292 35.52 2.10 2.27
C LEU A 292 35.05 3.12 1.23
N LEU A 293 34.59 4.28 1.69
CA LEU A 293 34.29 5.42 0.84
C LEU A 293 35.23 6.58 1.14
N THR A 294 35.92 7.05 0.11
CA THR A 294 36.81 8.22 0.20
C THR A 294 36.01 9.51 0.18
N LEU A 295 36.20 10.35 1.21
CA LEU A 295 35.72 11.72 1.28
C LEU A 295 36.92 12.67 1.27
N SER A 296 36.86 13.76 0.51
CA SER A 296 37.98 14.68 0.35
C SER A 296 37.55 16.14 0.21
N THR A 297 38.40 17.04 0.67
CA THR A 297 38.20 18.49 0.56
C THR A 297 39.54 19.21 0.47
N SER A 298 39.58 20.31 -0.27
CA SER A 298 40.77 21.13 -0.45
C SER A 298 40.84 22.28 0.56
N PHE A 299 42.06 22.75 0.83
CA PHE A 299 42.31 23.97 1.60
C PHE A 299 43.24 24.91 0.83
N TYR A 300 43.14 26.20 1.15
CA TYR A 300 43.70 27.29 0.35
C TYR A 300 44.40 28.33 1.23
N GLY A 301 45.55 28.79 0.76
CA GLY A 301 46.23 30.01 1.22
C GLY A 301 45.78 31.23 0.42
N LEU A 302 46.41 32.38 0.66
CA LEU A 302 46.20 33.59 -0.14
C LEU A 302 47.46 33.94 -0.92
N LYS A 303 47.27 34.33 -2.18
CA LYS A 303 48.29 35.05 -2.94
C LYS A 303 48.41 36.50 -2.45
N PRO A 304 49.48 37.21 -2.82
CA PRO A 304 49.62 38.65 -2.54
C PRO A 304 48.46 39.52 -3.05
N ASP A 305 47.67 39.03 -4.03
CA ASP A 305 46.48 39.69 -4.57
C ASP A 305 45.17 39.33 -3.84
N LEU A 306 45.27 38.61 -2.71
CA LEU A 306 44.14 38.10 -1.90
C LEU A 306 43.25 37.07 -2.61
N SER A 307 43.69 36.50 -3.73
CA SER A 307 43.02 35.37 -4.36
C SER A 307 43.40 34.05 -3.69
N PRO A 308 42.47 33.06 -3.61
CA PRO A 308 42.76 31.77 -3.00
C PRO A 308 43.78 30.97 -3.83
N GLU A 309 44.82 30.47 -3.18
CA GLU A 309 45.83 29.58 -3.75
C GLU A 309 45.69 28.19 -3.16
N PHE A 310 45.64 27.17 -4.01
CA PHE A 310 45.56 25.78 -3.55
C PHE A 310 46.82 25.41 -2.77
N ARG A 311 46.65 24.82 -1.58
CA ARG A 311 47.76 24.41 -0.70
C ARG A 311 47.75 22.92 -0.36
N GLY A 312 46.67 22.19 -0.64
CA GLY A 312 46.59 20.77 -0.38
C GLY A 312 45.18 20.23 -0.23
N VAL A 313 45.10 18.93 0.09
CA VAL A 313 43.84 18.19 0.22
C VAL A 313 43.86 17.38 1.52
N ILE A 314 42.71 17.37 2.19
CA ILE A 314 42.45 16.47 3.31
C ILE A 314 41.52 15.37 2.80
N ARG A 315 41.87 14.12 3.06
CA ARG A 315 41.12 12.92 2.68
C ARG A 315 40.83 12.08 3.91
N VAL A 316 39.65 11.49 3.99
CA VAL A 316 39.31 10.45 4.97
C VAL A 316 38.62 9.31 4.26
N ASP A 317 38.95 8.08 4.64
CA ASP A 317 38.25 6.90 4.13
C ASP A 317 37.39 6.30 5.24
N VAL A 318 36.10 6.26 4.94
CA VAL A 318 35.03 5.96 5.89
C VAL A 318 34.49 4.57 5.62
N ASN A 319 34.33 3.76 6.67
CA ASN A 319 33.75 2.42 6.56
C ASN A 319 32.24 2.52 6.29
N VAL A 320 31.83 2.11 5.09
CA VAL A 320 30.43 2.09 4.66
C VAL A 320 29.79 0.71 4.72
N GLN A 321 30.47 -0.31 5.23
CA GLN A 321 29.94 -1.68 5.31
C GLN A 321 28.57 -1.79 6.00
N GLY A 322 28.27 -0.90 6.95
CA GLY A 322 26.99 -0.87 7.68
C GLY A 322 25.86 -0.12 6.97
N PHE A 323 26.08 0.41 5.78
CA PHE A 323 25.13 1.28 5.08
C PHE A 323 24.31 0.47 4.09
N ASP A 324 22.99 0.50 4.23
CA ASP A 324 22.09 -0.22 3.34
C ASP A 324 22.07 0.38 1.92
N VAL A 325 22.01 -0.50 0.92
CA VAL A 325 21.88 -0.13 -0.49
C VAL A 325 20.45 -0.36 -0.96
N ASN A 326 19.79 0.69 -1.46
CA ASN A 326 18.43 0.58 -2.00
C ASN A 326 18.43 0.52 -3.53
N GLN A 327 18.35 -0.69 -4.08
CA GLN A 327 18.30 -0.91 -5.53
C GLN A 327 16.91 -0.70 -6.15
N CYS A 328 15.87 -0.58 -5.31
CA CYS A 328 14.49 -0.29 -5.72
C CYS A 328 14.23 1.20 -5.92
N ASP A 329 15.17 2.07 -5.52
CA ASP A 329 14.99 3.52 -5.63
C ASP A 329 14.93 3.96 -7.09
N THR A 330 14.19 5.04 -7.33
CA THR A 330 14.01 5.64 -8.65
C THR A 330 14.80 6.93 -8.74
N GLY A 331 15.83 6.97 -9.60
CA GLY A 331 16.61 8.17 -9.87
C GLY A 331 18.01 7.83 -10.37
N ASP A 332 18.89 8.81 -10.26
CA ASP A 332 20.30 8.72 -10.68
C ASP A 332 21.26 8.41 -9.52
N ALA A 333 20.74 8.12 -8.32
CA ALA A 333 21.58 7.80 -7.17
C ALA A 333 22.32 6.46 -7.36
N TRP A 334 23.42 6.24 -6.64
CA TRP A 334 24.18 4.99 -6.75
C TRP A 334 23.30 3.76 -6.55
N PHE A 335 23.46 2.77 -7.43
CA PHE A 335 22.71 1.52 -7.46
C PHE A 335 21.18 1.64 -7.63
N ALA A 336 20.63 2.85 -7.79
CA ALA A 336 19.21 3.03 -8.09
C ALA A 336 18.84 2.29 -9.39
N ASN A 337 17.63 1.75 -9.46
CA ASN A 337 17.13 1.01 -10.63
C ASN A 337 17.94 -0.24 -11.05
N THR A 338 18.85 -0.77 -10.23
CA THR A 338 19.67 -1.95 -10.56
C THR A 338 19.05 -3.30 -10.18
N HIS A 339 17.79 -3.30 -9.72
CA HIS A 339 17.06 -4.52 -9.37
C HIS A 339 16.76 -5.42 -10.59
N GLN A 340 16.62 -6.73 -10.37
CA GLN A 340 16.27 -7.71 -11.41
C GLN A 340 14.76 -7.95 -11.55
N CYS A 341 13.91 -7.29 -10.75
CA CYS A 341 12.46 -7.46 -10.82
C CYS A 341 11.88 -7.01 -12.17
N ASN A 342 10.88 -7.75 -12.67
CA ASN A 342 10.18 -7.38 -13.89
C ASN A 342 9.27 -6.16 -13.66
N ARG A 343 9.56 -5.04 -14.32
CA ARG A 343 8.85 -3.77 -14.13
C ARG A 343 7.36 -3.82 -14.49
N THR A 344 6.92 -4.77 -15.34
CA THR A 344 5.51 -4.85 -15.75
C THR A 344 4.66 -5.64 -14.76
N THR A 345 5.17 -6.76 -14.25
CA THR A 345 4.41 -7.70 -13.42
C THR A 345 4.78 -7.67 -11.94
N MET A 346 5.92 -7.07 -11.58
CA MET A 346 6.47 -7.07 -10.22
C MET A 346 6.69 -5.66 -9.68
N GLU A 347 6.75 -5.60 -8.35
CA GLU A 347 7.10 -4.47 -7.51
C GLU A 347 8.33 -4.82 -6.67
N CYS A 348 9.23 -3.84 -6.48
CA CYS A 348 10.50 -4.01 -5.80
C CYS A 348 10.41 -3.41 -4.40
N GLU A 349 10.73 -4.21 -3.37
CA GLU A 349 10.79 -3.75 -1.98
C GLU A 349 12.20 -3.95 -1.41
N PRO A 350 12.89 -2.90 -0.91
CA PRO A 350 14.23 -3.05 -0.35
C PRO A 350 14.18 -3.69 1.05
N ILE A 351 15.18 -4.53 1.39
CA ILE A 351 15.37 -5.01 2.78
C ILE A 351 16.43 -4.15 3.46
N THR A 352 16.07 -3.57 4.59
CA THR A 352 16.94 -2.73 5.41
C THR A 352 17.67 -3.55 6.48
N GLY A 353 18.80 -3.04 6.96
CA GLY A 353 19.64 -3.65 8.00
C GLY A 353 20.60 -4.74 7.52
N GLN A 354 20.82 -4.86 6.21
CA GLN A 354 21.74 -5.86 5.63
C GLN A 354 23.14 -5.29 5.34
N GLY A 355 23.33 -3.98 5.54
CA GLY A 355 24.59 -3.29 5.28
C GLY A 355 24.87 -3.11 3.78
N PHE A 356 26.13 -2.85 3.45
CA PHE A 356 26.57 -2.58 2.09
C PHE A 356 26.67 -3.86 1.29
N ARG A 357 25.51 -4.36 0.86
CA ARG A 357 25.36 -5.58 0.08
C ARG A 357 24.41 -5.33 -1.07
N LEU A 358 24.76 -5.84 -2.24
CA LEU A 358 23.84 -5.88 -3.38
C LEU A 358 22.98 -7.14 -3.33
N GLY A 359 21.94 -7.11 -4.15
CA GLY A 359 20.93 -8.13 -4.18
C GLY A 359 19.85 -7.92 -3.14
N GLN A 360 19.97 -6.96 -2.21
CA GLN A 360 19.08 -6.80 -1.05
C GLN A 360 17.74 -6.07 -1.37
N TYR A 361 16.94 -6.59 -2.32
CA TYR A 361 15.50 -6.33 -2.55
C TYR A 361 14.54 -7.56 -2.79
N CYS A 362 13.33 -7.56 -2.23
CA CYS A 362 12.26 -8.50 -2.61
C CYS A 362 11.60 -8.09 -3.93
N CYS A 363 11.37 -9.05 -4.84
CA CYS A 363 10.43 -8.87 -5.94
C CYS A 363 9.08 -9.47 -5.56
N ARG A 364 8.03 -8.65 -5.47
CA ARG A 364 6.65 -9.09 -5.23
C ARG A 364 5.80 -8.92 -6.48
N CYS A 365 4.81 -9.78 -6.68
CA CYS A 365 3.87 -9.59 -7.79
C CYS A 365 3.00 -8.36 -7.53
N LYS A 366 2.78 -7.54 -8.58
CA LYS A 366 1.87 -6.39 -8.54
C LYS A 366 0.43 -6.83 -8.33
N GLU A 367 -0.41 -5.89 -7.89
CA GLU A 367 -1.86 -6.12 -7.83
C GLU A 367 -2.40 -6.60 -9.20
N GLY A 368 -3.29 -7.59 -9.16
CA GLY A 368 -3.77 -8.29 -10.35
C GLY A 368 -2.84 -9.39 -10.86
N TYR A 369 -1.72 -9.67 -10.18
CA TYR A 369 -0.87 -10.83 -10.44
C TYR A 369 -0.65 -11.65 -9.17
N TYR A 370 -0.43 -12.96 -9.33
CA TYR A 370 -0.12 -13.88 -8.25
C TYR A 370 1.10 -14.74 -8.59
N SER A 371 1.78 -15.22 -7.55
CA SER A 371 2.86 -16.20 -7.69
C SER A 371 2.36 -17.56 -7.21
N PRO A 372 2.33 -18.60 -8.06
CA PRO A 372 1.99 -19.94 -7.60
C PRO A 372 3.07 -20.46 -6.64
N PRO A 373 2.72 -21.35 -5.69
CA PRO A 373 3.70 -22.07 -4.90
C PRO A 373 4.59 -22.87 -5.85
N MET A 374 5.92 -22.71 -5.75
CA MET A 374 6.84 -23.55 -6.50
C MET A 374 6.73 -24.98 -5.96
N ASP A 375 6.41 -25.94 -6.82
CA ASP A 375 6.48 -27.37 -6.48
C ASP A 375 7.87 -27.72 -5.92
N GLU A 376 7.90 -28.58 -4.90
CA GLU A 376 9.05 -28.97 -4.04
C GLU A 376 10.22 -29.67 -4.78
N GLY A 377 10.75 -29.09 -5.86
CA GLY A 377 11.90 -29.59 -6.61
C GLY A 377 13.18 -28.75 -6.48
N GLY A 378 13.12 -27.58 -5.83
CA GLY A 378 14.25 -26.64 -5.75
C GLY A 378 14.40 -25.90 -4.41
N ALA A 379 13.63 -26.27 -3.38
CA ALA A 379 13.78 -25.68 -2.06
C ALA A 379 14.95 -26.33 -1.32
N LEU A 380 16.09 -25.63 -1.28
CA LEU A 380 17.06 -25.84 -0.22
C LEU A 380 16.36 -25.47 1.11
N ASN A 381 16.05 -26.48 1.92
CA ASN A 381 15.49 -26.43 3.28
C ASN A 381 15.31 -25.04 3.91
N SER A 382 14.07 -24.62 4.14
CA SER A 382 13.77 -23.62 5.19
C SER A 382 12.42 -23.90 5.86
N SER A 383 12.43 -24.92 6.71
CA SER A 383 11.42 -25.11 7.73
C SER A 383 11.56 -24.03 8.82
N GLY A 384 10.55 -23.16 8.94
CA GLY A 384 10.18 -22.50 10.19
C GLY A 384 10.59 -21.03 10.35
N ALA A 385 9.71 -20.12 9.92
CA ALA A 385 9.46 -18.85 10.62
C ALA A 385 8.13 -18.24 10.13
N GLU A 386 7.11 -18.26 10.98
CA GLU A 386 5.93 -17.42 10.83
C GLU A 386 6.37 -15.94 10.75
N GLY A 387 5.98 -15.24 9.67
CA GLY A 387 5.99 -13.77 9.61
C GLY A 387 7.08 -13.06 8.80
N GLY A 388 8.02 -13.75 8.15
CA GLY A 388 9.06 -13.10 7.34
C GLY A 388 9.56 -13.99 6.21
N GLY A 389 8.90 -13.95 5.04
CA GLY A 389 9.33 -14.69 3.87
C GLY A 389 10.71 -14.26 3.42
N MET A 390 11.65 -15.21 3.37
CA MET A 390 13.02 -14.98 2.88
C MET A 390 12.99 -14.61 1.40
N CYS A 391 13.16 -13.33 1.12
CA CYS A 391 13.54 -12.90 -0.22
C CYS A 391 15.07 -12.86 -0.27
N TYR A 392 15.72 -13.62 -1.17
CA TYR A 392 16.94 -13.28 -1.94
C TYR A 392 17.47 -14.46 -2.76
N PRO A 393 17.96 -14.23 -4.00
CA PRO A 393 17.18 -13.92 -5.18
C PRO A 393 16.38 -15.15 -5.66
N ALA A 394 15.06 -15.13 -5.44
CA ALA A 394 14.13 -16.02 -6.14
C ALA A 394 13.16 -15.12 -6.90
N LEU A 395 13.27 -15.08 -8.23
CA LEU A 395 12.33 -14.33 -9.05
C LEU A 395 11.03 -15.13 -9.16
N PRO A 396 9.92 -14.71 -8.52
CA PRO A 396 8.66 -15.42 -8.65
C PRO A 396 8.13 -15.29 -10.08
N ILE A 397 7.40 -16.29 -10.56
CA ILE A 397 6.68 -16.18 -11.83
C ILE A 397 5.32 -15.55 -11.53
N CYS A 398 5.10 -14.31 -11.98
CA CYS A 398 3.85 -13.60 -11.75
C CYS A 398 2.85 -13.85 -12.88
N LEU A 399 1.76 -14.54 -12.58
CA LEU A 399 0.65 -14.83 -13.49
C LEU A 399 -0.52 -13.86 -13.25
N PRO A 400 -1.27 -13.46 -14.29
CA PRO A 400 -2.40 -12.56 -14.11
C PRO A 400 -3.54 -13.25 -13.35
N CYS A 401 -4.17 -12.51 -12.44
CA CYS A 401 -5.40 -12.90 -11.77
C CYS A 401 -6.59 -12.95 -12.75
N TRP A 402 -7.66 -13.63 -12.33
CA TRP A 402 -8.91 -13.65 -13.08
C TRP A 402 -9.45 -12.20 -13.26
N PRO A 403 -9.98 -11.84 -14.44
CA PRO A 403 -10.38 -10.46 -14.74
C PRO A 403 -11.39 -9.90 -13.74
N GLY A 404 -11.03 -8.80 -13.07
CA GLY A 404 -11.86 -8.15 -12.06
C GLY A 404 -11.51 -8.50 -10.61
N CYS A 405 -10.49 -9.34 -10.38
CA CYS A 405 -9.91 -9.58 -9.05
C CYS A 405 -8.70 -8.66 -8.81
N ARG A 406 -8.60 -8.06 -7.63
CA ARG A 406 -7.45 -7.20 -7.26
C ARG A 406 -6.27 -7.97 -6.67
N ARG A 407 -6.56 -8.97 -5.81
CA ARG A 407 -5.57 -9.91 -5.26
C ARG A 407 -6.13 -11.31 -5.38
N CYS A 408 -5.28 -12.25 -5.77
CA CYS A 408 -5.63 -13.66 -5.87
C CYS A 408 -4.43 -14.49 -5.41
N GLU A 409 -4.70 -15.61 -4.77
CA GLU A 409 -3.67 -16.62 -4.43
C GLU A 409 -3.51 -17.62 -5.58
N ASP A 410 -4.61 -17.88 -6.30
CA ASP A 410 -4.67 -18.80 -7.43
C ASP A 410 -5.44 -18.18 -8.60
N GLY A 411 -5.34 -18.79 -9.79
CA GLY A 411 -6.12 -18.44 -10.98
C GLY A 411 -7.63 -18.73 -10.89
N THR A 412 -8.17 -18.95 -9.68
CA THR A 412 -9.59 -19.21 -9.42
C THR A 412 -10.42 -17.93 -9.54
N PRO A 413 -11.69 -18.02 -9.98
CA PRO A 413 -12.56 -16.85 -10.09
C PRO A 413 -12.90 -16.29 -8.71
N CYS A 414 -12.73 -14.97 -8.51
CA CYS A 414 -13.09 -14.32 -7.24
C CYS A 414 -14.60 -14.12 -7.05
N TRP A 415 -15.38 -14.17 -8.13
CA TRP A 415 -16.84 -14.01 -8.11
C TRP A 415 -17.52 -15.34 -8.39
N VAL A 416 -18.61 -15.62 -7.66
CA VAL A 416 -19.41 -16.83 -7.86
C VAL A 416 -19.99 -16.86 -9.27
N GLU A 417 -19.75 -17.96 -9.99
CA GLU A 417 -20.35 -18.21 -11.30
C GLU A 417 -21.82 -18.59 -11.12
N GLU A 418 -22.72 -17.85 -11.76
CA GLU A 418 -24.16 -18.01 -11.55
C GLU A 418 -24.74 -19.14 -12.41
N ASP A 419 -25.33 -20.16 -11.78
CA ASP A 419 -26.06 -21.23 -12.49
C ASP A 419 -27.33 -20.70 -13.17
N TRP A 420 -27.19 -20.30 -14.44
CA TRP A 420 -28.27 -19.70 -15.21
C TRP A 420 -29.46 -20.65 -15.43
N PHE A 421 -29.23 -21.97 -15.46
CA PHE A 421 -30.28 -22.97 -15.67
C PHE A 421 -31.27 -23.08 -14.50
N LEU A 422 -30.76 -23.22 -13.27
CA LEU A 422 -31.58 -23.29 -12.06
C LEU A 422 -32.38 -22.00 -11.87
N ARG A 423 -31.70 -20.88 -12.08
CA ARG A 423 -32.27 -19.53 -12.05
C ARG A 423 -33.39 -19.32 -13.07
N ALA A 424 -33.21 -19.74 -14.32
CA ALA A 424 -34.24 -19.66 -15.35
C ALA A 424 -35.46 -20.54 -15.01
N GLY A 425 -35.24 -21.73 -14.46
CA GLY A 425 -36.32 -22.64 -14.03
C GLY A 425 -37.23 -22.02 -12.97
N VAL A 426 -36.65 -21.45 -11.91
CA VAL A 426 -37.41 -20.80 -10.83
C VAL A 426 -38.19 -19.59 -11.34
N LEU A 427 -37.59 -18.76 -12.20
CA LEU A 427 -38.28 -17.61 -12.82
C LEU A 427 -39.47 -18.02 -13.68
N ALA A 428 -39.33 -19.08 -14.48
CA ALA A 428 -40.41 -19.54 -15.36
C ALA A 428 -41.64 -19.98 -14.54
N VAL A 429 -41.41 -20.74 -13.47
CA VAL A 429 -42.47 -21.17 -12.55
C VAL A 429 -43.13 -19.98 -11.86
N GLN A 430 -42.34 -19.03 -11.37
CA GLN A 430 -42.85 -17.82 -10.72
C GLN A 430 -43.66 -16.94 -11.68
N GLY A 431 -43.17 -16.74 -12.90
CA GLY A 431 -43.85 -15.97 -13.95
C GLY A 431 -45.19 -16.59 -14.35
N PHE A 432 -45.26 -17.92 -14.38
CA PHE A 432 -46.51 -18.64 -14.63
C PHE A 432 -47.58 -18.37 -13.55
N PHE A 433 -47.22 -18.44 -12.27
CA PHE A 433 -48.17 -18.11 -11.19
C PHE A 433 -48.61 -16.64 -11.22
N MET A 434 -47.69 -15.72 -11.54
CA MET A 434 -48.02 -14.30 -11.72
C MET A 434 -49.02 -14.08 -12.85
N LEU A 435 -48.84 -14.75 -13.99
CA LEU A 435 -49.77 -14.71 -15.11
C LEU A 435 -51.16 -15.21 -14.71
N LEU A 436 -51.24 -16.34 -14.00
CA LEU A 436 -52.52 -16.89 -13.53
C LEU A 436 -53.26 -15.92 -12.60
N VAL A 437 -52.55 -15.29 -11.65
CA VAL A 437 -53.14 -14.29 -10.75
C VAL A 437 -53.64 -13.08 -11.57
N PHE A 438 -52.87 -12.60 -12.53
CA PHE A 438 -53.26 -11.48 -13.39
C PHE A 438 -54.51 -11.81 -14.23
N ILE A 439 -54.58 -12.99 -14.83
CA ILE A 439 -55.77 -13.46 -15.56
C ILE A 439 -56.97 -13.53 -14.62
N SER A 440 -56.80 -14.11 -13.41
CA SER A 440 -57.87 -14.20 -12.43
C SER A 440 -58.39 -12.82 -11.99
N MET A 441 -57.52 -11.81 -11.92
CA MET A 441 -57.87 -10.43 -11.64
C MET A 441 -58.71 -9.82 -12.76
N LEU A 442 -58.27 -9.97 -14.03
CA LEU A 442 -59.02 -9.49 -15.20
C LEU A 442 -60.41 -10.13 -15.28
N VAL A 443 -60.50 -11.44 -15.03
CA VAL A 443 -61.78 -12.16 -15.00
C VAL A 443 -62.68 -11.62 -13.89
N ALA A 444 -62.15 -11.43 -12.68
CA ALA A 444 -62.90 -10.82 -11.57
C ALA A 444 -63.40 -9.40 -11.89
N TYR A 445 -62.59 -8.62 -12.63
CA TYR A 445 -62.95 -7.27 -13.07
C TYR A 445 -64.08 -7.27 -14.12
N GLN A 446 -64.02 -8.16 -15.12
CA GLN A 446 -65.03 -8.25 -16.18
C GLN A 446 -66.42 -8.66 -15.65
N PHE A 447 -66.47 -9.53 -14.64
CA PHE A 447 -67.75 -10.00 -14.06
C PHE A 447 -68.44 -9.01 -13.11
N ARG A 448 -67.93 -7.77 -12.97
CA ARG A 448 -68.43 -6.70 -12.08
C ARG A 448 -69.89 -6.31 -12.33
N CYS A 449 -70.37 -6.44 -13.56
CA CYS A 449 -71.74 -6.06 -13.95
C CYS A 449 -72.78 -7.18 -13.73
N SER A 450 -72.36 -8.39 -13.34
CA SER A 450 -73.27 -9.53 -13.20
C SER A 450 -74.03 -9.51 -11.85
N ARG A 451 -75.36 -9.64 -11.93
CA ARG A 451 -76.28 -9.50 -10.77
C ARG A 451 -76.08 -10.59 -9.69
N ARG A 452 -75.56 -11.77 -10.06
CA ARG A 452 -75.38 -12.96 -9.22
C ARG A 452 -74.15 -12.88 -8.30
N ILE A 453 -73.14 -12.09 -8.67
CA ILE A 453 -71.84 -12.01 -7.97
C ILE A 453 -71.77 -10.78 -7.04
N ARG A 454 -72.63 -9.78 -7.26
CA ARG A 454 -72.71 -8.54 -6.48
C ARG A 454 -73.01 -8.73 -4.98
N ALA A 455 -73.63 -9.85 -4.60
CA ALA A 455 -73.93 -10.16 -3.20
C ALA A 455 -72.67 -10.45 -2.35
N SER A 456 -71.55 -10.86 -2.98
CA SER A 456 -70.39 -11.42 -2.27
C SER A 456 -69.22 -10.44 -2.00
N GLY A 457 -69.34 -9.15 -2.32
CA GLY A 457 -68.27 -8.18 -2.03
C GLY A 457 -67.05 -8.30 -2.95
N LEU A 458 -67.28 -8.26 -4.27
CA LEU A 458 -66.27 -8.38 -5.33
C LEU A 458 -65.08 -7.41 -5.20
N LEU A 459 -65.29 -6.20 -4.68
CA LEU A 459 -64.24 -5.22 -4.42
C LEU A 459 -63.15 -5.72 -3.45
N LEU A 460 -63.50 -6.57 -2.48
CA LEU A 460 -62.52 -7.16 -1.53
C LEU A 460 -61.74 -8.33 -2.17
N LEU A 461 -62.34 -9.00 -3.15
CA LEU A 461 -61.68 -10.05 -3.93
C LEU A 461 -60.70 -9.43 -4.92
N GLU A 462 -61.07 -8.33 -5.57
CA GLU A 462 -60.18 -7.57 -6.45
C GLU A 462 -58.93 -7.06 -5.71
N THR A 463 -59.09 -6.53 -4.50
CA THR A 463 -57.97 -6.02 -3.69
C THR A 463 -57.06 -7.12 -3.15
N ILE A 464 -57.59 -8.29 -2.75
CA ILE A 464 -56.74 -9.41 -2.29
C ILE A 464 -55.93 -10.03 -3.44
N LEU A 465 -56.52 -10.11 -4.66
CA LEU A 465 -55.80 -10.56 -5.85
C LEU A 465 -54.68 -9.56 -6.21
N PHE A 466 -54.95 -8.26 -6.17
CA PHE A 466 -53.93 -7.23 -6.36
C PHE A 466 -52.80 -7.32 -5.33
N GLY A 467 -53.13 -7.49 -4.04
CA GLY A 467 -52.15 -7.70 -2.98
C GLY A 467 -51.31 -8.97 -3.18
N SER A 468 -51.91 -10.05 -3.69
CA SER A 468 -51.19 -11.29 -3.98
C SER A 468 -50.21 -11.14 -5.16
N LEU A 469 -50.57 -10.37 -6.20
CA LEU A 469 -49.68 -10.04 -7.31
C LEU A 469 -48.46 -9.24 -6.79
N LEU A 470 -48.68 -8.29 -5.89
CA LEU A 470 -47.59 -7.56 -5.23
C LEU A 470 -46.70 -8.47 -4.36
N LEU A 471 -47.23 -9.52 -3.72
CA LEU A 471 -46.40 -10.44 -2.91
C LEU A 471 -45.52 -11.37 -3.76
N TYR A 472 -45.89 -11.63 -5.01
CA TYR A 472 -45.12 -12.47 -5.93
C TYR A 472 -44.06 -11.69 -6.73
N PHE A 473 -44.22 -10.37 -6.88
CA PHE A 473 -43.25 -9.49 -7.58
C PHE A 473 -41.84 -9.39 -6.93
N PRO A 474 -41.63 -9.46 -5.60
CA PRO A 474 -40.32 -9.40 -4.96
C PRO A 474 -39.36 -10.50 -5.42
N VAL A 475 -39.87 -11.71 -5.69
CA VAL A 475 -39.06 -12.84 -6.20
C VAL A 475 -38.44 -12.49 -7.57
N PHE A 476 -39.16 -11.71 -8.39
CA PHE A 476 -38.65 -11.22 -9.67
C PHE A 476 -37.57 -10.13 -9.49
N ILE A 477 -37.70 -9.26 -8.47
CA ILE A 477 -36.70 -8.22 -8.17
C ILE A 477 -35.38 -8.84 -7.72
N LEU A 478 -35.43 -9.88 -6.87
CA LEU A 478 -34.24 -10.59 -6.35
C LEU A 478 -33.38 -11.23 -7.43
N TYR A 479 -33.96 -11.51 -8.61
CA TYR A 479 -33.24 -12.15 -9.70
C TYR A 479 -32.24 -11.22 -10.38
N PHE A 480 -32.57 -9.93 -10.48
CA PHE A 480 -31.66 -8.99 -11.11
C PHE A 480 -30.54 -8.63 -10.14
N LYS A 481 -29.35 -8.35 -10.68
CA LYS A 481 -28.19 -7.91 -9.88
C LYS A 481 -28.61 -6.88 -8.82
N PRO A 482 -28.26 -7.09 -7.54
CA PRO A 482 -28.73 -6.23 -6.47
C PRO A 482 -28.23 -4.81 -6.72
N SER A 483 -29.14 -3.86 -6.59
CA SER A 483 -28.84 -2.43 -6.69
C SER A 483 -29.56 -1.74 -5.55
N THR A 484 -29.09 -0.56 -5.17
CA THR A 484 -29.70 0.20 -4.06
C THR A 484 -31.19 0.45 -4.31
N PHE A 485 -31.55 0.82 -5.55
CA PHE A 485 -32.95 0.98 -5.96
C PHE A 485 -33.74 -0.33 -5.85
N ARG A 486 -33.18 -1.46 -6.30
CA ARG A 486 -33.85 -2.76 -6.25
C ARG A 486 -34.05 -3.24 -4.82
N CYS A 487 -33.08 -3.05 -3.93
CA CYS A 487 -33.21 -3.40 -2.50
C CYS A 487 -34.31 -2.57 -1.83
N ILE A 488 -34.40 -1.26 -2.13
CA ILE A 488 -35.49 -0.41 -1.64
C ILE A 488 -36.84 -0.88 -2.19
N LEU A 489 -36.93 -1.07 -3.51
CA LEU A 489 -38.17 -1.48 -4.17
C LEU A 489 -38.67 -2.84 -3.66
N LEU A 490 -37.77 -3.79 -3.42
CA LEU A 490 -38.07 -5.09 -2.84
C LEU A 490 -38.87 -4.97 -1.54
N ARG A 491 -38.38 -4.11 -0.63
CA ARG A 491 -38.99 -3.88 0.68
C ARG A 491 -40.36 -3.22 0.57
N TRP A 492 -40.49 -2.20 -0.29
CA TRP A 492 -41.75 -1.52 -0.56
C TRP A 492 -42.83 -2.48 -1.06
N VAL A 493 -42.51 -3.26 -2.08
CA VAL A 493 -43.48 -4.15 -2.72
C VAL A 493 -43.90 -5.28 -1.78
N ARG A 494 -42.96 -5.85 -1.02
CA ARG A 494 -43.24 -6.89 -0.03
C ARG A 494 -44.18 -6.40 1.08
N LEU A 495 -43.90 -5.22 1.65
CA LEU A 495 -44.68 -4.69 2.78
C LEU A 495 -46.07 -4.19 2.36
N LEU A 496 -46.18 -3.52 1.21
CA LEU A 496 -47.48 -3.09 0.67
C LEU A 496 -48.36 -4.30 0.30
N GLY A 497 -47.79 -5.31 -0.35
CA GLY A 497 -48.50 -6.56 -0.66
C GLY A 497 -49.02 -7.25 0.60
N PHE A 498 -48.19 -7.36 1.63
CA PHE A 498 -48.58 -7.94 2.92
C PHE A 498 -49.72 -7.14 3.58
N ALA A 499 -49.60 -5.81 3.66
CA ALA A 499 -50.61 -4.95 4.26
C ALA A 499 -51.98 -5.07 3.55
N ILE A 500 -51.99 -5.18 2.23
CA ILE A 500 -53.23 -5.32 1.43
C ILE A 500 -53.88 -6.69 1.67
N VAL A 501 -53.11 -7.79 1.60
CA VAL A 501 -53.66 -9.15 1.76
C VAL A 501 -54.14 -9.37 3.19
N TYR A 502 -53.30 -9.14 4.19
CA TYR A 502 -53.66 -9.38 5.59
C TYR A 502 -54.67 -8.34 6.11
N GLY A 503 -54.59 -7.09 5.65
CA GLY A 503 -55.58 -6.06 5.96
C GLY A 503 -56.96 -6.40 5.41
N THR A 504 -57.07 -6.86 4.17
CA THR A 504 -58.36 -7.25 3.57
C THR A 504 -58.96 -8.49 4.25
N VAL A 505 -58.15 -9.50 4.58
CA VAL A 505 -58.58 -10.68 5.34
C VAL A 505 -59.11 -10.28 6.71
N THR A 506 -58.38 -9.42 7.44
CA THR A 506 -58.79 -8.94 8.77
C THR A 506 -60.10 -8.16 8.72
N LEU A 507 -60.28 -7.27 7.73
CA LEU A 507 -61.52 -6.52 7.56
C LEU A 507 -62.70 -7.41 7.16
N LYS A 508 -62.46 -8.47 6.39
CA LYS A 508 -63.47 -9.47 6.04
C LYS A 508 -63.91 -10.24 7.29
N ILE A 509 -62.97 -10.67 8.14
CA ILE A 509 -63.25 -11.33 9.42
C ILE A 509 -63.98 -10.38 10.37
N TYR A 510 -63.54 -9.12 10.49
CA TYR A 510 -64.18 -8.10 11.32
C TYR A 510 -65.64 -7.85 10.89
N ARG A 511 -65.92 -7.80 9.59
CA ARG A 511 -67.28 -7.69 9.06
C ARG A 511 -68.16 -8.86 9.50
N VAL A 512 -67.63 -10.09 9.46
CA VAL A 512 -68.34 -11.30 9.89
C VAL A 512 -68.58 -11.27 11.40
N LEU A 513 -67.55 -10.97 12.20
CA LEU A 513 -67.63 -10.89 13.66
C LEU A 513 -68.68 -9.85 14.13
N LYS A 514 -68.71 -8.67 13.51
CA LYS A 514 -69.67 -7.61 13.85
C LYS A 514 -71.12 -7.98 13.53
N VAL A 515 -71.34 -8.83 12.51
CA VAL A 515 -72.67 -9.36 12.17
C VAL A 515 -73.14 -10.38 13.22
N PHE A 516 -72.24 -11.15 13.82
CA PHE A 516 -72.59 -12.06 14.92
C PHE A 516 -72.85 -11.32 16.24
N LEU A 517 -72.06 -10.28 16.55
CA LEU A 517 -72.24 -9.43 17.75
C LEU A 517 -73.52 -8.59 17.73
N SER A 518 -74.10 -8.30 16.55
CA SER A 518 -75.29 -7.44 16.42
C SER A 518 -76.63 -8.17 16.62
N ARG A 519 -76.63 -9.51 16.78
CA ARG A 519 -77.86 -10.28 17.10
C ARG A 519 -78.36 -10.06 18.53
N THR A 520 -77.58 -9.43 19.40
CA THR A 520 -78.02 -8.95 20.72
C THR A 520 -78.30 -7.44 20.68
N ALA A 521 -79.56 -7.09 20.37
CA ALA A 521 -80.29 -5.86 20.71
C ALA A 521 -79.73 -4.44 20.39
N GLN A 522 -78.83 -4.22 19.43
CA GLN A 522 -78.51 -2.86 18.97
C GLN A 522 -78.34 -2.76 17.44
N ARG A 523 -79.21 -1.98 16.77
CA ARG A 523 -79.15 -1.72 15.31
C ARG A 523 -77.90 -0.90 14.98
N VAL A 524 -76.82 -1.58 14.63
CA VAL A 524 -75.64 -0.95 14.03
C VAL A 524 -75.88 -0.78 12.52
N PRO A 525 -75.62 0.40 11.93
CA PRO A 525 -75.85 0.65 10.51
C PRO A 525 -75.02 -0.29 9.62
N TYR A 526 -75.65 -0.77 8.56
CA TYR A 526 -75.05 -1.63 7.53
C TYR A 526 -73.82 -0.95 6.93
N MET A 527 -72.62 -1.50 7.20
CA MET A 527 -71.36 -0.93 6.71
C MET A 527 -71.25 -1.15 5.20
N SER A 528 -71.20 -0.05 4.44
CA SER A 528 -70.93 -0.06 3.01
C SER A 528 -69.52 -0.59 2.72
N SER A 529 -69.35 -1.37 1.65
CA SER A 529 -68.05 -1.87 1.18
C SER A 529 -67.01 -0.76 0.99
N ILE A 530 -67.46 0.46 0.68
CA ILE A 530 -66.61 1.65 0.53
C ILE A 530 -66.00 2.08 1.87
N HIS A 531 -66.72 1.90 2.98
CA HIS A 531 -66.20 2.24 4.32
C HIS A 531 -65.08 1.26 4.72
N LEU A 532 -65.23 -0.03 4.41
CA LEU A 532 -64.16 -1.03 4.62
C LEU A 532 -62.93 -0.72 3.76
N LEU A 533 -63.12 -0.32 2.49
CA LEU A 533 -62.02 0.08 1.62
C LEU A 533 -61.31 1.34 2.14
N ARG A 534 -62.05 2.30 2.71
CA ARG A 534 -61.47 3.48 3.37
C ARG A 534 -60.63 3.08 4.57
N LEU A 535 -61.09 2.14 5.40
CA LEU A 535 -60.33 1.63 6.54
C LEU A 535 -59.07 0.87 6.11
N LEU A 536 -59.15 0.08 5.03
CA LEU A 536 -57.98 -0.53 4.39
C LEU A 536 -57.00 0.53 3.88
N GLY A 537 -57.50 1.59 3.25
CA GLY A 537 -56.69 2.71 2.77
C GLY A 537 -55.91 3.37 3.90
N VAL A 538 -56.51 3.56 5.08
CA VAL A 538 -55.79 4.08 6.27
C VAL A 538 -54.67 3.14 6.71
N MET A 539 -54.89 1.82 6.69
CA MET A 539 -53.85 0.83 7.00
C MET A 539 -52.69 0.86 5.98
N VAL A 540 -52.99 1.03 4.70
CA VAL A 540 -51.96 1.11 3.65
C VAL A 540 -51.18 2.43 3.71
N VAL A 541 -51.86 3.56 3.95
CA VAL A 541 -51.23 4.89 4.08
C VAL A 541 -50.28 4.93 5.26
N THR A 542 -50.66 4.35 6.39
CA THR A 542 -49.79 4.30 7.59
C THR A 542 -48.53 3.48 7.34
N VAL A 543 -48.63 2.32 6.68
CA VAL A 543 -47.46 1.51 6.29
C VAL A 543 -46.59 2.24 5.26
N SER A 544 -47.21 2.90 4.27
CA SER A 544 -46.51 3.70 3.26
C SER A 544 -45.74 4.87 3.87
N TRP A 545 -46.35 5.59 4.83
CA TRP A 545 -45.68 6.66 5.57
C TRP A 545 -44.42 6.18 6.30
N PHE A 546 -44.51 5.03 6.98
CA PHE A 546 -43.35 4.44 7.65
C PHE A 546 -42.26 4.05 6.65
N LEU A 547 -42.63 3.43 5.52
CA LEU A 547 -41.69 3.08 4.45
C LEU A 547 -40.99 4.31 3.86
N CYS A 548 -41.71 5.42 3.66
CA CYS A 548 -41.13 6.70 3.26
C CYS A 548 -40.08 7.19 4.26
N ALA A 549 -40.41 7.18 5.56
CA ALA A 549 -39.49 7.60 6.61
C ALA A 549 -38.23 6.72 6.66
N TRP A 550 -38.38 5.40 6.53
CA TRP A 550 -37.25 4.49 6.42
C TRP A 550 -36.40 4.76 5.18
N THR A 551 -37.03 4.93 4.00
CA THR A 551 -36.27 5.24 2.77
C THR A 551 -35.51 6.54 2.85
N ALA A 552 -36.07 7.56 3.51
CA ALA A 552 -35.38 8.83 3.72
C ALA A 552 -34.15 8.66 4.62
N GLY A 553 -34.28 7.91 5.73
CA GLY A 553 -33.16 7.59 6.60
C GLY A 553 -32.05 6.80 5.90
N VAL A 554 -32.44 5.86 5.03
CA VAL A 554 -31.51 5.07 4.21
C VAL A 554 -30.82 5.91 3.15
N LEU A 555 -31.54 6.81 2.48
CA LEU A 555 -30.96 7.72 1.50
C LEU A 555 -29.96 8.68 2.17
N GLN A 556 -30.25 9.13 3.39
CA GLN A 556 -29.35 9.96 4.18
C GLN A 556 -28.11 9.21 4.69
N ASN A 557 -28.25 7.92 5.02
CA ASN A 557 -27.12 7.07 5.41
C ASN A 557 -26.21 6.74 4.22
N ARG A 558 -26.74 6.76 2.99
CA ARG A 558 -25.92 6.64 1.77
C ARG A 558 -24.92 7.80 1.65
N ASP A 559 -25.35 9.03 1.96
CA ASP A 559 -24.45 10.20 1.96
C ASP A 559 -23.36 10.10 3.07
N ARG A 560 -23.55 9.19 4.04
CA ARG A 560 -22.59 8.89 5.11
C ARG A 560 -21.81 7.59 4.89
N ASN A 561 -21.79 7.06 3.66
CA ASN A 561 -21.02 5.88 3.26
C ASN A 561 -21.35 4.58 4.00
N VAL A 562 -22.59 4.41 4.50
CA VAL A 562 -23.06 3.11 5.02
C VAL A 562 -23.70 2.30 3.88
N PRO A 563 -23.10 1.19 3.43
CA PRO A 563 -23.60 0.47 2.26
C PRO A 563 -24.82 -0.41 2.58
N LEU A 564 -25.86 -0.32 1.74
CA LEU A 564 -27.02 -1.25 1.73
C LEU A 564 -26.72 -2.58 1.01
N LEU A 565 -25.56 -2.65 0.35
CA LEU A 565 -25.09 -3.81 -0.38
C LEU A 565 -23.96 -4.42 0.44
N ILE A 566 -24.14 -5.66 0.89
CA ILE A 566 -23.09 -6.41 1.58
C ILE A 566 -22.48 -7.39 0.60
N ILE A 567 -21.16 -7.49 0.62
CA ILE A 567 -20.42 -8.55 -0.05
C ILE A 567 -20.18 -9.63 1.00
N SER A 568 -20.75 -10.80 0.78
CA SER A 568 -20.53 -11.99 1.61
C SER A 568 -19.69 -13.00 0.84
N THR A 569 -19.01 -13.86 1.58
CA THR A 569 -18.11 -14.87 1.03
C THR A 569 -18.73 -16.27 1.14
N THR A 570 -18.50 -17.09 0.13
CA THR A 570 -18.83 -18.53 0.15
C THR A 570 -17.76 -19.31 0.94
N SER A 571 -18.02 -20.57 1.30
CA SER A 571 -17.01 -21.48 1.87
C SER A 571 -15.73 -21.57 1.03
N ASP A 572 -15.86 -21.37 -0.29
CA ASP A 572 -14.77 -21.40 -1.27
C ASP A 572 -14.10 -20.03 -1.47
N GLY A 573 -14.37 -19.05 -0.59
CA GLY A 573 -13.78 -17.71 -0.62
C GLY A 573 -14.36 -16.76 -1.69
N GLN A 574 -15.29 -17.24 -2.52
CA GLN A 574 -15.88 -16.44 -3.60
C GLN A 574 -16.87 -15.39 -3.06
N GLY A 575 -16.74 -14.15 -3.54
CA GLY A 575 -17.61 -13.04 -3.17
C GLY A 575 -18.95 -13.05 -3.91
N PHE A 576 -20.03 -12.72 -3.20
CA PHE A 576 -21.35 -12.47 -3.78
C PHE A 576 -22.00 -11.25 -3.13
N SER A 577 -22.82 -10.53 -3.91
CA SER A 577 -23.51 -9.32 -3.43
C SER A 577 -24.94 -9.66 -3.01
N LEU A 578 -25.36 -9.17 -1.84
CA LEU A 578 -26.72 -9.28 -1.33
C LEU A 578 -27.23 -7.95 -0.80
N CYS A 579 -28.55 -7.79 -0.74
CA CYS A 579 -29.18 -6.67 -0.05
C CYS A 579 -29.12 -6.93 1.46
N ASP A 580 -28.63 -5.95 2.23
CA ASP A 580 -28.57 -6.08 3.68
C ASP A 580 -29.96 -6.26 4.32
N LEU A 581 -30.05 -7.19 5.27
CA LEU A 581 -31.26 -7.48 6.05
C LEU A 581 -31.11 -6.84 7.41
N ASP A 582 -31.72 -5.68 7.55
CA ASP A 582 -31.47 -4.79 8.66
C ASP A 582 -32.37 -5.14 9.86
N ARG A 583 -31.99 -4.74 11.09
CA ARG A 583 -32.84 -4.97 12.29
C ARG A 583 -34.24 -4.35 12.15
N TRP A 584 -34.34 -3.32 11.31
CA TRP A 584 -35.59 -2.71 10.89
C TRP A 584 -36.54 -3.69 10.21
N ASP A 585 -36.06 -4.69 9.47
CA ASP A 585 -36.92 -5.69 8.82
C ASP A 585 -37.63 -6.57 9.84
N TYR A 586 -36.95 -6.92 10.94
CA TYR A 586 -37.55 -7.61 12.08
C TYR A 586 -38.54 -6.71 12.83
N MET A 587 -38.16 -5.46 13.12
CA MET A 587 -39.06 -4.49 13.76
C MET A 587 -40.30 -4.22 12.91
N MET A 588 -40.17 -4.25 11.59
CA MET A 588 -41.31 -4.08 10.67
C MET A 588 -42.22 -5.29 10.61
N ALA A 589 -41.68 -6.51 10.63
CA ALA A 589 -42.50 -7.72 10.72
C ALA A 589 -43.29 -7.77 12.04
N VAL A 590 -42.64 -7.44 13.16
CA VAL A 590 -43.28 -7.38 14.48
C VAL A 590 -44.27 -6.19 14.55
N GLY A 591 -43.85 -5.03 14.04
CA GLY A 591 -44.63 -3.81 14.00
C GLY A 591 -45.88 -3.90 13.11
N LEU A 592 -45.87 -4.69 12.04
CA LEU A 592 -47.04 -5.00 11.22
C LEU A 592 -48.04 -5.93 11.90
N SER A 593 -47.57 -6.80 12.80
CA SER A 593 -48.44 -7.70 13.58
C SER A 593 -49.26 -6.92 14.62
N CYS A 594 -48.69 -5.83 15.15
CA CYS A 594 -49.27 -5.03 16.23
C CYS A 594 -50.58 -4.28 15.85
N PRO A 595 -50.71 -3.55 14.72
CA PRO A 595 -51.94 -2.88 14.34
C PRO A 595 -53.04 -3.86 13.91
N LEU A 596 -52.68 -5.06 13.42
CA LEU A 596 -53.64 -6.15 13.23
C LEU A 596 -54.20 -6.64 14.58
N CYS A 597 -53.36 -6.77 15.60
CA CYS A 597 -53.78 -7.08 16.98
C CYS A 597 -54.62 -5.97 17.63
N ILE A 598 -54.31 -4.71 17.35
CA ILE A 598 -55.07 -3.55 17.87
C ILE A 598 -56.45 -3.46 17.18
N LEU A 599 -56.56 -3.70 15.86
CA LEU A 599 -57.86 -3.75 15.17
C LEU A 599 -58.71 -4.96 15.56
N THR A 600 -58.09 -6.09 15.93
CA THR A 600 -58.84 -7.25 16.41
C THR A 600 -59.26 -7.12 17.87
N GLY A 601 -58.69 -6.20 18.64
CA GLY A 601 -58.95 -6.04 20.06
C GLY A 601 -58.69 -7.36 20.79
N CYS A 602 -57.53 -7.51 21.41
CA CYS A 602 -57.20 -8.67 22.26
C CYS A 602 -58.11 -8.85 23.51
N CYS A 603 -59.37 -8.43 23.46
CA CYS A 603 -60.46 -8.88 24.33
C CYS A 603 -61.45 -9.84 23.63
N CYS A 604 -61.40 -10.08 22.31
CA CYS A 604 -62.37 -10.96 21.63
C CYS A 604 -61.86 -12.37 21.27
N CYS A 605 -60.55 -12.64 21.38
CA CYS A 605 -59.98 -13.96 21.04
C CYS A 605 -59.87 -14.96 22.20
N SER A 606 -60.52 -14.69 23.35
CA SER A 606 -60.75 -15.72 24.38
C SER A 606 -62.19 -16.25 24.41
N SER A 607 -63.07 -15.84 23.49
CA SER A 607 -64.45 -16.37 23.42
C SER A 607 -65.02 -16.31 22.00
N PRO A 608 -64.57 -17.22 21.12
CA PRO A 608 -65.56 -18.11 20.51
C PRO A 608 -65.04 -19.57 20.34
N ILE A 609 -64.00 -19.98 21.06
CA ILE A 609 -63.56 -21.40 21.07
C ILE A 609 -64.47 -22.26 21.96
N ARG A 610 -65.32 -21.66 22.81
CA ARG A 610 -66.23 -22.40 23.70
C ARG A 610 -67.62 -22.72 23.11
N MET A 611 -67.85 -22.50 21.80
CA MET A 611 -69.12 -22.86 21.15
C MET A 611 -68.98 -23.89 20.01
N SER A 612 -67.78 -24.47 19.82
CA SER A 612 -67.52 -25.54 18.85
C SER A 612 -67.27 -26.91 19.50
N LEU A 613 -67.57 -27.07 20.79
CA LEU A 613 -67.43 -28.36 21.50
C LEU A 613 -68.74 -28.83 22.16
N SER A 614 -69.88 -28.36 21.67
CA SER A 614 -71.20 -28.88 22.03
C SER A 614 -72.10 -28.96 20.80
N LEU A 615 -71.72 -29.85 19.88
CA LEU A 615 -72.59 -30.61 18.97
C LEU A 615 -71.80 -31.78 18.39
#